data_AF-A0A2R6T6Z6-F1
#
_entry.id   AF-A0A2R6T6Z6-F1
#
_cell.length_a   1.000
_cell.length_b   1.000
_cell.length_c   1.000
_cell.angle_alpha   90.00
_cell.angle_beta   90.00
_cell.angle_gamma   90.00
#
_symmetry.space_group_name_H-M   'P 1'
#
loop_
_entity.id
_entity.type
_entity.pdbx_description
1 polymer ?
#
loop_
_entity_poly.entity_id
_entity_poly.type
_entity_poly.pdbx_seq_one_letter_code
_entity_poly.pdbx_strand_id
1 'polypeptide(L)'
;MKEQNLLDEEWDICIVLDACRYDVFKDLYKEYLRGELEKRKSKGSNTLSWLKNTFPKTYNITYVSSNPFISSLDLRFYTSFFDWEMKYY
;
A
#
# COMPACT_ATOMS: atom_id res chain seq x y z
N MET A 1 -2.42 -17.85 10.64
CA MET A 1 -2.16 -16.93 9.51
C MET A 1 -1.10 -15.95 9.98
N LYS A 2 -0.02 -15.76 9.22
CA LYS A 2 1.09 -14.87 9.61
C LYS A 2 0.60 -13.41 9.59
N GLU A 3 0.99 -12.62 10.58
CA GLU A 3 0.69 -11.17 10.59
C GLU A 3 1.47 -10.47 9.47
N GLN A 4 0.91 -9.40 8.90
CA GLN A 4 1.62 -8.55 7.96
C GLN A 4 2.65 -7.72 8.71
N ASN A 5 3.87 -7.61 8.19
CA ASN A 5 4.88 -6.74 8.80
C ASN A 5 5.79 -6.08 7.76
N LEU A 6 5.25 -5.06 7.07
CA LEU A 6 5.95 -4.36 5.97
C LEU A 6 7.25 -3.67 6.40
N LEU A 7 7.34 -3.23 7.66
CA LEU A 7 8.51 -2.47 8.13
C LEU A 7 9.73 -3.35 8.44
N ASP A 8 9.51 -4.66 8.61
CA ASP A 8 10.56 -5.63 8.93
C ASP A 8 10.95 -6.49 7.71
N GLU A 9 10.29 -6.26 6.58
CA GLU A 9 10.56 -6.95 5.31
C GLU A 9 11.33 -6.01 4.38
N GLU A 10 12.29 -6.55 3.61
CA GLU A 10 13.06 -5.76 2.62
C GLU A 10 12.28 -5.64 1.30
N TRP A 11 12.13 -4.41 0.82
CA TRP A 11 11.52 -4.10 -0.48
C TRP A 11 11.94 -2.70 -0.95
N ASP A 12 12.11 -2.52 -2.26
CA ASP A 12 12.30 -1.20 -2.86
C ASP A 12 10.96 -0.50 -3.13
N ILE A 13 9.94 -1.27 -3.54
CA ILE A 13 8.60 -0.78 -3.90
C ILE A 13 7.55 -1.71 -3.28
N CYS A 14 6.62 -1.14 -2.52
CA CYS A 14 5.45 -1.86 -2.00
C CYS A 14 4.16 -1.32 -2.64
N ILE A 15 3.39 -2.21 -3.28
CA ILE A 15 2.10 -1.87 -3.90
C ILE A 15 0.97 -2.44 -3.05
N VAL A 16 0.07 -1.58 -2.59
CA VAL A 16 -1.11 -1.98 -1.82
C VAL A 16 -2.35 -1.89 -2.71
N LEU A 17 -2.96 -3.03 -3.01
CA LEU A 17 -4.18 -3.11 -3.82
C LEU A 17 -5.41 -3.18 -2.90
N ASP A 18 -6.06 -2.03 -2.69
CA ASP A 18 -7.31 -1.96 -1.95
C ASP A 18 -8.45 -2.64 -2.76
N ALA A 19 -9.38 -3.31 -2.07
CA ALA A 19 -10.43 -4.15 -2.68
C ALA A 19 -9.94 -5.33 -3.57
N CYS A 20 -8.66 -5.71 -3.50
CA CYS A 20 -8.15 -6.88 -4.21
C CYS A 20 -8.45 -8.17 -3.43
N ARG A 21 -9.42 -8.95 -3.93
CA ARG A 21 -9.79 -10.26 -3.36
C ARG A 21 -8.66 -11.27 -3.55
N TYR A 22 -8.15 -11.79 -2.43
CA TYR A 22 -7.04 -12.75 -2.44
C TYR A 22 -7.34 -14.01 -3.26
N ASP A 23 -8.55 -14.54 -3.16
CA ASP A 23 -8.96 -15.75 -3.88
C ASP A 23 -8.87 -15.56 -5.40
N VAL A 24 -9.41 -14.46 -5.91
CA VAL A 24 -9.34 -14.12 -7.34
C VAL A 24 -7.91 -13.80 -7.78
N PHE A 25 -7.17 -13.04 -6.97
CA PHE A 25 -5.79 -12.68 -7.28
C PHE A 25 -4.89 -13.92 -7.34
N LYS A 26 -5.09 -14.90 -6.46
CA LYS A 26 -4.33 -16.16 -6.43
C LYS A 26 -4.40 -16.95 -7.73
N ASP A 27 -5.54 -16.90 -8.41
CA ASP A 27 -5.74 -17.66 -9.65
C ASP A 27 -5.10 -16.95 -10.85
N LEU A 28 -5.03 -15.61 -10.82
CA LEU A 28 -4.58 -14.80 -11.96
C LEU A 28 -3.13 -14.32 -11.87
N TYR A 29 -2.56 -14.14 -10.67
CA TYR A 29 -1.30 -13.39 -10.52
C TYR A 29 -0.12 -13.97 -11.32
N LYS A 30 -0.07 -15.30 -11.50
CA LYS A 30 1.04 -15.96 -12.22
C LYS A 30 1.10 -15.62 -13.70
N GLU A 31 0.01 -15.12 -14.28
CA GLU A 31 -0.03 -14.66 -15.67
C GLU A 31 0.67 -13.30 -15.85
N TYR A 32 0.70 -12.49 -14.78
CA TYR A 32 1.17 -11.10 -14.82
C TYR A 32 2.45 -10.86 -14.01
N LEU A 33 2.67 -11.63 -12.96
CA LEU A 33 3.72 -11.45 -11.96
C LEU A 33 4.47 -12.77 -11.72
N ARG A 34 5.76 -12.64 -11.43
CA ARG A 34 6.61 -13.75 -10.99
C ARG A 34 6.94 -13.55 -9.52
N GLY A 35 6.85 -14.62 -8.72
CA GLY A 35 7.18 -14.59 -7.29
C GLY A 35 6.32 -15.53 -6.46
N GLU A 36 6.37 -15.34 -5.15
CA GLU A 36 5.61 -16.10 -4.16
C GLU A 36 4.39 -15.30 -3.69
N LEU A 37 3.24 -15.98 -3.60
CA LEU A 37 2.02 -15.41 -3.06
C LEU A 37 1.73 -15.99 -1.69
N GLU A 38 1.63 -15.13 -0.69
CA GLU A 38 1.33 -15.50 0.69
C GLU A 38 0.08 -14.77 1.22
N LYS A 39 -0.70 -15.46 2.05
CA LYS A 39 -1.80 -14.84 2.80
C LYS A 39 -1.32 -14.34 4.14
N ARG A 40 -1.47 -13.04 4.40
CA ARG A 40 -1.14 -12.40 5.69
C ARG A 40 -2.39 -11.80 6.35
N LYS A 41 -2.35 -11.63 7.67
CA LYS A 41 -3.37 -10.92 8.44
C LYS A 41 -3.06 -9.42 8.43
N SER A 42 -4.03 -8.64 7.98
CA SER A 42 -3.92 -7.19 7.90
C SER A 42 -3.92 -6.56 9.29
N LYS A 43 -3.13 -5.49 9.46
CA LYS A 43 -3.13 -4.66 10.69
C LYS A 43 -4.38 -3.77 10.82
N GLY A 44 -5.27 -3.75 9.83
CA GLY A 44 -6.52 -2.98 9.88
C GLY A 44 -7.57 -3.50 8.89
N SER A 45 -8.84 -3.21 9.15
CA SER A 45 -9.97 -3.61 8.29
C SER A 45 -10.32 -2.60 7.21
N ASN A 46 -9.78 -1.38 7.31
CA ASN A 46 -9.96 -0.30 6.35
C ASN A 46 -8.65 0.49 6.19
N THR A 47 -8.56 1.31 5.13
CA THR A 47 -7.35 2.06 4.78
C THR A 47 -6.79 2.88 5.95
N LEU A 48 -7.65 3.59 6.70
CA LEU A 48 -7.22 4.47 7.78
C LEU A 48 -6.66 3.69 8.98
N SER A 49 -7.35 2.64 9.42
CA SER A 49 -6.89 1.78 10.52
C SER A 49 -5.62 1.04 10.13
N TRP A 50 -5.54 0.55 8.89
CA TRP A 50 -4.36 -0.12 8.37
C TRP A 50 -3.15 0.81 8.33
N LEU A 51 -3.31 2.04 7.82
CA LEU A 51 -2.23 3.02 7.72
C LEU A 51 -1.69 3.40 9.11
N LYS A 52 -2.58 3.75 10.05
CA LYS A 52 -2.21 4.09 11.44
C LYS A 52 -1.47 2.95 12.15
N ASN A 53 -1.92 1.71 11.96
CA ASN A 53 -1.35 0.54 12.63
C ASN A 53 -0.06 0.05 11.94
N THR A 54 0.11 0.33 10.65
CA THR A 54 1.30 -0.05 9.88
C THR A 54 2.43 0.97 10.06
N PHE A 55 2.11 2.25 10.10
CA PHE A 55 3.07 3.35 10.25
C PHE A 55 2.77 4.20 11.49
N PRO A 56 3.01 3.67 12.71
CA PRO A 56 2.68 4.38 13.96
C PRO A 56 3.62 5.55 14.29
N LYS A 57 4.69 5.73 13.51
CA LYS A 57 5.74 6.74 13.66
C LYS A 57 6.12 7.27 12.28
N THR A 58 7.09 8.17 12.21
CA THR A 58 7.68 8.64 10.95
C THR A 58 8.69 7.61 10.43
N TYR A 59 8.65 7.36 9.11
CA TYR A 59 9.57 6.47 8.40
C TYR A 59 10.10 7.16 7.15
N ASN A 60 11.28 6.77 6.69
CA ASN A 60 11.84 7.23 5.41
C ASN A 60 11.22 6.45 4.24
N ILE A 61 9.90 6.59 4.06
CA ILE A 61 9.10 5.91 3.04
C ILE A 61 8.22 6.97 2.38
N THR A 62 8.24 7.03 1.05
CA THR A 62 7.29 7.85 0.29
C THR A 62 6.01 7.04 0.07
N TYR A 63 4.91 7.48 0.68
CA TYR A 63 3.60 6.87 0.51
C TYR A 63 2.76 7.69 -0.48
N VAL A 64 2.38 7.08 -1.59
CA VAL A 64 1.51 7.68 -2.63
C VAL A 64 0.18 6.93 -2.63
N SER A 65 -0.93 7.66 -2.59
CA SER A 65 -2.27 7.07 -2.54
C SER A 65 -3.25 7.82 -3.44
N SER A 66 -4.04 7.06 -4.21
CA SER A 66 -5.20 7.58 -4.95
C SER A 66 -6.50 7.47 -4.16
N ASN A 67 -6.45 7.04 -2.89
CA ASN A 67 -7.65 6.92 -2.07
C ASN A 67 -8.10 8.34 -1.60
N PRO A 68 -9.32 8.80 -1.95
CA PRO A 68 -9.79 10.15 -1.62
C PRO A 68 -9.84 10.45 -0.11
N PHE A 69 -9.97 9.42 0.72
CA PHE A 69 -9.91 9.57 2.18
C PHE A 69 -8.52 9.92 2.68
N ILE A 70 -7.46 9.56 1.94
CA ILE A 70 -6.09 9.93 2.30
C ILE A 70 -5.78 11.34 1.82
N SER A 71 -6.24 11.74 0.63
CA SER A 71 -6.00 13.10 0.10
C SER A 71 -6.69 14.20 0.90
N SER A 72 -7.77 13.87 1.62
CA SER A 72 -8.50 14.82 2.48
C SER A 72 -8.00 14.86 3.92
N LEU A 73 -7.15 13.91 4.32
CA LEU A 73 -6.51 13.92 5.62
C LEU A 73 -5.22 14.73 5.51
N ASP A 74 -5.05 15.76 6.36
CA ASP A 74 -3.77 16.48 6.58
C ASP A 74 -2.75 15.58 7.30
N LEU A 75 -2.59 14.35 6.81
CA LEU A 75 -1.58 13.42 7.24
C LEU A 75 -0.28 13.85 6.58
N ARG A 76 0.48 14.69 7.30
CA ARG A 76 1.89 15.00 7.03
C ARG A 76 2.77 13.76 7.21
N PHE A 77 2.56 12.75 6.39
CA PHE A 77 3.69 12.00 5.84
C PHE A 77 4.38 12.95 4.85
N TYR A 78 5.69 12.85 4.64
CA TYR A 78 6.30 13.55 3.51
C TYR A 78 5.74 12.92 2.22
N THR A 79 4.54 13.33 1.83
CA THR A 79 4.04 13.23 0.47
C THR A 79 4.87 14.23 -0.30
N SER A 80 5.98 13.77 -0.88
CA SER A 80 6.49 14.42 -2.07
C SER A 80 5.38 14.31 -3.12
N PHE A 81 4.54 15.34 -3.18
CA PHE A 81 3.70 15.62 -4.33
C PHE A 81 4.64 15.81 -5.51
N PHE A 82 4.92 14.74 -6.25
CA PHE A 82 5.17 14.91 -7.68
C PHE A 82 3.81 15.20 -8.29
N ASP A 83 3.43 16.47 -8.24
CA ASP A 83 2.36 17.01 -9.06
C ASP A 83 2.86 16.91 -10.50
N TRP A 84 2.56 15.79 -11.15
CA TRP A 84 2.80 15.64 -12.57
C TRP A 84 1.70 16.46 -13.26
N GLU A 85 1.97 17.74 -13.48
CA GLU A 85 1.22 18.50 -14.48
C GLU A 85 1.21 17.67 -15.75
N MET A 86 0.06 17.10 -16.11
CA MET A 86 -0.20 16.64 -17.45
C MET A 86 -0.10 17.84 -18.39
N LYS A 87 1.12 18.16 -18.82
CA LYS A 87 1.34 18.93 -20.04
C LYS A 87 1.00 18.01 -21.18
N TYR A 88 -0.20 18.22 -21.72
CA TYR A 88 -0.59 17.75 -23.03
C TYR A 88 0.53 18.12 -24.02
N TYR A 89 1.10 17.10 -24.67
CA TYR A 89 1.79 17.22 -25.94
C TYR A 89 1.02 16.42 -26.97
#